data_AF-A0A821YV32-F1
#
_entry.id   AF-A0A821YV32-F1
#
_cell.length_a   1.000
_cell.length_b   1.000
_cell.length_c   1.000
_cell.angle_alpha   90.00
_cell.angle_beta   90.00
_cell.angle_gamma   90.00
#
_symmetry.space_group_name_H-M   'P 1'
#
loop_
_entity.id
_entity.type
_entity.pdbx_description
1 polymer ?
#
loop_
_entity_poly.entity_id
_entity_poly.type
_entity_poly.pdbx_seq_one_letter_code
_entity_poly.pdbx_strand_id
1 'polypeptide(L)'
;MILHDGATAALSRFSCAVLDTNSFAYKDKYYRQIKAYTDDVFMTTNLSKEDILKELDGTIKTDSNVKISTTSNQSLEYLDVTIENNNGHLKISIYHKSASKPYILPYESDHPRHVHANIIYTALVRAARNCSNVEDFDMERLSTEMILLVNGYSPKFIQHHIKNILC
;
A
#
# COMPACT_ATOMS: atom_id res chain seq x y z
N MET A 1 -49.08 -6.26 -7.43
CA MET A 1 -48.70 -7.15 -8.54
C MET A 1 -47.43 -6.55 -9.15
N ILE A 2 -46.30 -6.57 -8.44
CA ILE A 2 -45.20 -7.54 -8.56
C ILE A 2 -44.89 -7.91 -10.02
N LEU A 3 -43.78 -7.39 -10.56
CA LEU A 3 -42.58 -8.19 -10.82
C LEU A 3 -41.31 -7.34 -10.60
N HIS A 4 -40.26 -8.05 -10.19
CA HIS A 4 -38.99 -7.65 -9.57
C HIS A 4 -37.86 -7.59 -10.61
N ASP A 5 -36.67 -7.17 -10.13
CA ASP A 5 -35.30 -7.29 -10.67
C ASP A 5 -34.72 -6.02 -11.32
N GLY A 6 -33.60 -5.42 -10.86
CA GLY A 6 -32.54 -5.91 -9.98
C GLY A 6 -31.21 -5.94 -10.73
N ALA A 7 -30.52 -4.80 -10.83
CA ALA A 7 -29.08 -4.74 -11.15
C ALA A 7 -28.52 -3.36 -10.79
N THR A 8 -28.19 -3.19 -9.52
CA THR A 8 -27.34 -2.10 -9.03
C THR A 8 -25.97 -2.27 -9.69
N ALA A 9 -25.69 -1.50 -10.75
CA ALA A 9 -24.40 -1.55 -11.45
C ALA A 9 -23.28 -1.22 -10.46
N ALA A 10 -22.55 -2.26 -10.05
CA ALA A 10 -21.38 -2.14 -9.20
C ALA A 10 -20.36 -1.25 -9.93
N LEU A 11 -20.17 -0.04 -9.41
CA LEU A 11 -19.08 0.84 -9.79
C LEU A 11 -17.77 0.17 -9.32
N SER A 12 -17.16 -0.68 -10.15
CA SER A 12 -15.79 -1.11 -9.92
C SER A 12 -14.90 0.12 -10.10
N ARG A 13 -14.47 0.69 -8.97
CA ARG A 13 -13.43 1.71 -8.95
C ARG A 13 -12.14 1.00 -9.36
N PHE A 14 -11.76 1.14 -10.62
CA PHE A 14 -10.41 0.81 -11.05
C PHE A 14 -9.47 1.91 -10.56
N SER A 15 -8.67 1.62 -9.54
CA SER A 15 -7.51 2.44 -9.19
C SER A 15 -6.27 1.77 -9.80
N CYS A 16 -5.83 2.27 -10.95
CA CYS A 16 -4.57 1.87 -11.55
C CYS A 16 -3.54 2.92 -11.22
N ALA A 17 -2.44 2.49 -10.60
CA ALA A 17 -1.36 3.37 -10.23
C ALA A 17 -0.13 3.00 -11.05
N VAL A 18 0.28 3.94 -11.91
CA VAL A 18 1.43 3.78 -12.82
C VAL A 18 2.54 4.68 -12.33
N LEU A 19 3.69 4.09 -11.98
CA LEU A 19 4.91 4.85 -11.76
C LEU A 19 5.75 4.83 -13.03
N ASP A 20 6.13 6.03 -13.48
CA ASP A 20 7.11 6.25 -14.55
C ASP A 20 8.44 5.67 -14.10
N THR A 21 8.93 4.63 -14.78
CA THR A 21 10.21 3.98 -14.47
C THR A 21 11.11 3.99 -15.69
N ASN A 22 11.89 5.05 -15.87
CA ASN A 22 12.90 5.15 -16.93
C ASN A 22 14.08 4.13 -16.85
N SER A 23 13.92 2.91 -16.30
CA SER A 23 15.01 1.90 -16.30
C SER A 23 14.63 0.41 -16.20
N PHE A 24 13.36 0.03 -16.09
CA PHE A 24 12.99 -1.39 -15.92
C PHE A 24 12.67 -2.11 -17.23
N ALA A 25 13.66 -2.75 -17.86
CA ALA A 25 13.43 -3.62 -19.02
C ALA A 25 12.46 -4.77 -18.70
N TYR A 26 11.18 -4.62 -19.03
CA TYR A 26 10.26 -5.74 -19.13
C TYR A 26 9.39 -5.61 -20.38
N LYS A 27 9.38 -6.68 -21.17
CA LYS A 27 8.88 -6.71 -22.55
C LYS A 27 7.61 -7.54 -22.62
N ASP A 28 6.59 -6.91 -23.20
CA ASP A 28 5.39 -7.46 -23.82
C ASP A 28 4.38 -8.28 -23.00
N LYS A 29 3.11 -7.86 -23.16
CA LYS A 29 1.86 -8.68 -23.19
C LYS A 29 0.96 -8.69 -21.94
N TYR A 30 0.45 -7.53 -21.51
CA TYR A 30 -0.54 -7.47 -20.40
C TYR A 30 -1.92 -6.84 -20.71
N TYR A 31 -2.12 -6.25 -21.90
CA TYR A 31 -3.36 -5.53 -22.24
C TYR A 31 -4.65 -6.37 -22.24
N ARG A 32 -4.56 -7.70 -22.24
CA ARG A 32 -5.74 -8.58 -22.21
C ARG A 32 -6.23 -8.92 -20.79
N GLN A 33 -5.48 -8.56 -19.74
CA GLN A 33 -5.81 -8.95 -18.35
C GLN A 33 -6.55 -7.84 -17.56
N ILE A 34 -6.53 -6.58 -18.01
CA ILE A 34 -7.20 -5.46 -17.32
C ILE A 34 -8.74 -5.65 -17.23
N LYS A 35 -9.34 -6.43 -18.14
CA LYS A 35 -10.79 -6.72 -18.13
C LYS A 35 -11.26 -7.64 -16.99
N ALA A 36 -10.36 -8.26 -16.22
CA ALA A 36 -10.72 -9.28 -15.23
C ALA A 36 -10.30 -8.95 -13.79
N TYR A 37 -9.59 -7.84 -13.56
CA TYR A 37 -9.17 -7.47 -12.20
C TYR A 37 -10.24 -6.64 -11.51
N THR A 38 -10.79 -7.17 -10.43
CA THR A 38 -11.72 -6.45 -9.56
C THR A 38 -10.99 -5.69 -8.45
N ASP A 39 -9.67 -5.89 -8.35
CA ASP A 39 -8.81 -5.36 -7.29
C ASP A 39 -7.88 -4.25 -7.78
N ASP A 40 -7.25 -3.54 -6.85
CA ASP A 40 -6.23 -2.51 -7.11
C ASP A 40 -4.97 -3.13 -7.72
N VAL A 41 -4.44 -2.56 -8.81
CA VAL A 41 -3.23 -3.08 -9.49
C VAL A 41 -2.16 -2.00 -9.56
N PHE A 42 -0.93 -2.38 -9.21
CA PHE A 42 0.28 -1.57 -9.38
C PHE A 42 1.06 -2.03 -10.63
N MET A 43 1.49 -1.07 -11.46
CA MET A 43 2.25 -1.35 -12.69
C MET A 43 3.43 -0.40 -12.86
N THR A 44 4.52 -0.91 -13.46
CA THR A 44 5.70 -0.15 -13.88
C THR A 44 5.92 -0.29 -15.38
N THR A 45 6.46 0.76 -16.01
CA THR A 45 6.73 0.76 -17.46
C THR A 45 7.89 1.68 -17.79
N ASN A 46 8.56 1.40 -18.91
CA ASN A 46 9.60 2.27 -19.50
C ASN A 46 9.06 3.19 -20.60
N LEU A 47 7.76 3.13 -20.87
CA LEU A 47 7.15 4.02 -21.84
C LEU A 47 7.28 5.46 -21.34
N SER A 48 7.44 6.39 -22.29
CA SER A 48 7.38 7.81 -21.95
C SER A 48 6.02 8.13 -21.34
N LYS A 49 5.96 9.17 -20.50
CA LYS A 49 4.70 9.65 -19.92
C LYS A 49 3.65 9.91 -21.01
N GLU A 50 4.08 10.46 -22.15
CA GLU A 50 3.22 10.75 -23.30
C GLU A 50 2.64 9.47 -23.92
N ASP A 51 3.46 8.43 -24.07
CA ASP A 51 3.01 7.14 -24.62
C ASP A 51 2.05 6.44 -23.64
N ILE A 52 2.33 6.50 -22.34
CA ILE A 52 1.43 5.97 -21.30
C ILE A 52 0.06 6.65 -21.39
N LEU A 53 0.03 7.98 -21.42
CA LEU A 53 -1.22 8.74 -21.50
C LEU A 53 -2.01 8.39 -22.77
N LYS A 54 -1.33 8.24 -23.90
CA LYS A 54 -1.95 7.85 -25.17
C LYS A 54 -2.60 6.46 -25.12
N GLU A 55 -1.92 5.49 -24.50
CA GLU A 55 -2.47 4.13 -24.33
C GLU A 55 -3.65 4.11 -23.33
N LEU A 56 -3.55 4.88 -22.25
CA LEU A 56 -4.63 5.03 -21.26
C LEU A 56 -5.86 5.69 -21.89
N ASP A 57 -5.68 6.75 -22.68
CA ASP A 57 -6.77 7.43 -23.40
C ASP A 57 -7.51 6.51 -24.38
N GLY A 58 -6.80 5.61 -25.06
CA GLY A 58 -7.40 4.59 -25.92
C GLY A 58 -8.28 3.60 -25.14
N THR A 59 -7.87 3.28 -23.91
CA THR A 59 -8.58 2.36 -23.02
C THR A 59 -9.83 3.00 -22.41
N ILE A 60 -9.76 4.27 -21.97
CA ILE A 60 -10.92 5.01 -21.45
C ILE A 60 -12.02 5.14 -22.51
N LYS A 61 -11.64 5.36 -23.77
CA LYS A 61 -12.60 5.45 -24.89
C LYS A 61 -13.33 4.14 -25.17
N THR A 62 -12.77 3.00 -24.78
CA THR A 62 -13.37 1.68 -25.01
C THR A 62 -14.22 1.18 -23.86
N ASP A 63 -14.06 1.73 -22.64
CA ASP A 63 -14.90 1.39 -21.48
C ASP A 63 -15.20 2.64 -20.63
N SER A 64 -16.44 3.12 -20.71
CA SER A 64 -16.91 4.31 -19.98
C SER A 64 -16.98 4.14 -18.46
N ASN A 65 -16.83 2.91 -17.94
CA ASN A 65 -16.83 2.66 -16.50
C ASN A 65 -15.45 2.79 -15.87
N VAL A 66 -14.39 2.88 -16.68
CA VAL A 66 -13.01 3.01 -16.20
C VAL A 66 -12.67 4.50 -16.03
N LYS A 67 -12.40 4.91 -14.79
CA LYS A 67 -11.88 6.24 -14.47
C LYS A 67 -10.39 6.14 -14.16
N ILE A 68 -9.55 6.78 -14.97
CA ILE A 68 -8.11 6.83 -14.76
C ILE A 68 -7.73 8.25 -14.33
N SER A 69 -7.17 8.38 -13.14
CA SER A 69 -6.60 9.63 -12.65
C SER A 69 -5.07 9.54 -12.76
N THR A 70 -4.45 10.47 -13.49
CA THR A 70 -2.99 10.52 -13.60
C THR A 70 -2.45 11.58 -12.65
N THR A 71 -1.50 11.20 -11.79
CA THR A 71 -0.70 12.12 -10.98
C THR A 71 0.76 11.95 -11.38
N SER A 72 1.46 13.05 -11.69
CA SER A 72 2.89 13.03 -11.98
C SER A 72 3.66 13.38 -10.72
N ASN A 73 3.71 12.45 -9.78
CA ASN A 73 4.52 12.55 -8.58
C ASN A 73 5.65 11.51 -8.65
N GLN A 74 6.80 11.82 -8.06
CA GLN A 74 7.91 10.86 -7.92
C GLN A 74 7.58 9.74 -6.92
N SER A 75 6.54 9.94 -6.11
CA SER A 75 6.01 8.99 -5.14
C SER A 75 4.53 8.71 -5.39
N LEU A 76 4.11 7.50 -5.08
CA LEU A 76 2.76 7.00 -5.22
C LEU A 76 2.36 6.28 -3.93
N GLU A 77 1.18 6.63 -3.42
CA GLU A 77 0.52 5.91 -2.34
C GLU A 77 -0.29 4.74 -2.94
N TYR A 78 0.00 3.51 -2.53
CA TYR A 78 -0.70 2.32 -2.99
C TYR A 78 -0.91 1.37 -1.81
N LEU A 79 -2.17 1.09 -1.47
CA LEU A 79 -2.56 0.33 -0.28
C LEU A 79 -1.87 0.89 0.98
N ASP A 80 -1.10 0.06 1.69
CA ASP A 80 -0.39 0.41 2.92
C ASP A 80 1.08 0.83 2.68
N VAL A 81 1.47 1.13 1.43
CA VAL A 81 2.85 1.50 1.09
C VAL A 81 2.94 2.78 0.27
N THR A 82 4.06 3.48 0.44
CA THR A 82 4.51 4.56 -0.44
C THR A 82 5.59 3.98 -1.34
N ILE A 83 5.43 4.15 -2.64
CA ILE A 83 6.37 3.69 -3.65
C ILE A 83 6.99 4.90 -4.32
N GLU A 84 8.30 5.02 -4.23
CA GLU A 84 9.11 6.08 -4.83
C GLU A 84 9.98 5.49 -5.93
N ASN A 85 10.07 6.18 -7.08
CA ASN A 85 11.03 5.81 -8.10
C ASN A 85 12.33 6.63 -7.95
N ASN A 86 13.39 5.95 -7.50
CA ASN A 86 14.73 6.51 -7.41
C ASN A 86 15.55 6.07 -8.63
N ASN A 87 15.45 6.83 -9.73
CA ASN A 87 16.22 6.62 -10.96
C ASN A 87 16.13 5.19 -11.51
N GLY A 88 14.92 4.62 -11.47
CA GLY A 88 14.66 3.27 -11.94
C GLY A 88 14.81 2.19 -10.87
N HIS A 89 14.97 2.55 -9.61
CA HIS A 89 14.85 1.64 -8.48
C HIS A 89 13.64 2.01 -7.64
N LEU A 90 12.75 1.04 -7.40
CA LEU A 90 11.61 1.26 -6.52
C LEU A 90 12.06 1.23 -5.06
N LYS A 91 11.91 2.36 -4.38
CA LYS A 91 12.00 2.46 -2.93
C LYS A 91 10.58 2.35 -2.37
N ILE A 92 10.36 1.36 -1.52
CA ILE A 92 9.06 1.11 -0.88
C ILE A 92 9.22 1.39 0.61
N SER A 93 8.27 2.13 1.18
CA SER A 93 8.16 2.41 2.60
C SER A 93 6.71 2.27 3.06
N ILE A 94 6.47 2.19 4.37
CA ILE A 94 5.11 2.11 4.90
C ILE A 94 4.40 3.45 4.74
N TYR A 95 3.18 3.43 4.21
CA TYR A 95 2.33 4.61 4.13
C TYR A 95 1.52 4.78 5.42
N HIS A 96 1.55 6.00 5.97
CA HIS A 96 0.71 6.42 7.09
C HIS A 96 -0.19 7.55 6.65
N LYS A 97 -1.50 7.30 6.63
CA LYS A 97 -2.48 8.32 6.25
C LYS A 97 -2.49 9.43 7.30
N SER A 98 -2.08 10.63 6.90
CA SER A 98 -1.92 11.79 7.80
C SER A 98 -3.19 12.16 8.60
N ALA A 99 -4.37 11.87 8.07
CA ALA A 99 -5.65 12.16 8.70
C ALA A 99 -6.16 11.05 9.65
N SER A 100 -5.54 9.87 9.65
CA SER A 100 -5.93 8.78 10.55
C SER A 100 -5.05 8.75 11.78
N LYS A 101 -5.66 8.76 12.96
CA LYS A 101 -4.96 8.34 14.18
C LYS A 101 -4.67 6.86 14.03
N PRO A 102 -3.41 6.40 14.12
CA PRO A 102 -3.11 4.98 14.13
C PRO A 102 -3.77 4.38 15.37
N TYR A 103 -4.86 3.63 15.18
CA TYR A 103 -5.51 2.94 16.27
C TYR A 103 -4.69 1.70 16.62
N ILE A 104 -4.10 1.71 17.81
CA ILE A 104 -3.49 0.55 18.42
C ILE A 104 -4.29 0.22 19.67
N LEU A 105 -4.47 -1.07 19.95
CA LEU A 105 -5.15 -1.55 21.14
C LEU A 105 -4.42 -1.04 22.41
N PRO A 106 -5.09 -0.28 23.30
CA PRO A 106 -4.48 0.20 24.54
C PRO A 106 -4.03 -0.95 25.45
N TYR A 107 -2.91 -0.80 26.15
CA TYR A 107 -2.35 -1.87 26.99
C TYR A 107 -3.21 -2.24 28.21
N GLU A 108 -4.07 -1.31 28.66
CA GLU A 108 -5.02 -1.51 29.77
C GLU A 108 -6.30 -2.25 29.35
N SER A 109 -6.49 -2.50 28.06
CA SER A 109 -7.65 -3.26 27.59
C SER A 109 -7.63 -4.68 28.15
N ASP A 110 -8.81 -5.27 28.37
CA ASP A 110 -8.97 -6.63 28.89
C ASP A 110 -8.74 -7.70 27.79
N HIS A 111 -7.57 -7.64 27.15
CA HIS A 111 -7.14 -8.62 26.16
C HIS A 111 -5.96 -9.44 26.69
N PRO A 112 -5.84 -10.71 26.29
CA PRO A 112 -4.70 -11.53 26.67
C PRO A 112 -3.36 -10.92 26.25
N ARG A 113 -2.31 -11.12 27.06
CA ARG A 113 -0.97 -10.58 26.79
C ARG A 113 -0.39 -10.98 25.42
N HIS A 114 -0.75 -12.16 24.91
CA HIS A 114 -0.32 -12.59 23.58
C HIS A 114 -0.89 -11.72 22.45
N VAL A 115 -2.08 -11.12 22.62
CA VAL A 115 -2.66 -10.20 21.63
C VAL A 115 -1.81 -8.93 21.55
N HIS A 116 -1.46 -8.37 22.71
CA HIS A 116 -0.55 -7.22 22.80
C HIS A 116 0.82 -7.50 22.19
N ALA A 117 1.38 -8.69 22.43
CA ALA A 117 2.64 -9.11 21.82
C ALA A 117 2.52 -9.27 20.29
N ASN A 118 1.41 -9.83 19.81
CA ASN A 118 1.16 -10.04 18.40
C ASN A 118 1.04 -8.72 17.63
N ILE A 119 0.52 -7.66 18.23
CA ILE A 119 0.48 -6.32 17.61
C ILE A 119 1.89 -5.83 17.27
N ILE A 120 2.83 -5.99 18.20
CA ILE A 120 4.25 -5.63 17.99
C ILE A 120 4.83 -6.50 16.88
N TYR A 121 4.59 -7.81 16.95
CA TYR A 121 5.07 -8.78 15.96
C TYR A 121 4.60 -8.45 14.54
N THR A 122 3.29 -8.27 14.34
CA THR A 122 2.72 -8.03 13.01
C THR A 122 3.16 -6.70 12.43
N ALA A 123 3.27 -5.65 13.26
CA ALA A 123 3.78 -4.35 12.82
C ALA A 123 5.22 -4.44 12.30
N LEU A 124 6.14 -5.06 13.05
CA LEU A 124 7.53 -5.18 12.65
C LEU A 124 7.72 -6.12 11.45
N VAL A 125 6.98 -7.23 11.40
CA VAL A 125 7.03 -8.14 10.25
C VAL A 125 6.51 -7.46 8.98
N ARG A 126 5.45 -6.64 9.09
CA ARG A 126 4.94 -5.83 7.96
C ARG A 126 6.01 -4.85 7.48
N ALA A 127 6.65 -4.13 8.40
CA ALA A 127 7.73 -3.20 8.07
C ALA A 127 8.89 -3.92 7.37
N ALA A 128 9.33 -5.06 7.91
CA ALA A 128 10.45 -5.84 7.36
C ALA A 128 10.15 -6.41 5.97
N ARG A 129 8.88 -6.73 5.68
CA ARG A 129 8.46 -7.25 4.36
C ARG A 129 8.36 -6.16 3.30
N ASN A 130 7.92 -4.97 3.69
CA ASN A 130 7.56 -3.93 2.74
C ASN A 130 8.66 -2.89 2.53
N CYS A 131 9.47 -2.57 3.54
CA CYS A 131 10.52 -1.56 3.41
C CYS A 131 11.67 -2.08 2.52
N SER A 132 12.07 -1.28 1.53
CA SER A 132 13.17 -1.65 0.61
C SER A 132 14.57 -1.52 1.23
N ASN A 133 14.71 -0.74 2.30
CA ASN A 133 15.99 -0.49 2.97
C ASN A 133 15.84 -0.47 4.49
N VAL A 134 17.00 -0.53 5.16
CA VAL A 134 17.08 -0.65 6.63
C VAL A 134 16.66 0.65 7.30
N GLU A 135 16.97 1.79 6.68
CA GLU A 135 16.65 3.11 7.22
C GLU A 135 15.13 3.33 7.34
N ASP A 136 14.37 3.00 6.30
CA ASP A 136 12.91 3.09 6.32
C ASP A 136 12.30 2.09 7.30
N PHE A 137 12.88 0.89 7.43
CA PHE A 137 12.48 -0.08 8.45
C PHE A 137 12.70 0.45 9.86
N ASP A 138 13.86 1.04 10.14
CA ASP A 138 14.18 1.59 11.46
C ASP A 138 13.27 2.78 11.81
N MET A 139 12.95 3.62 10.83
CA MET A 139 11.99 4.70 11.02
C MET A 139 10.59 4.16 11.37
N GLU A 140 10.14 3.11 10.69
CA GLU A 140 8.86 2.46 11.00
C GLU A 140 8.86 1.78 12.38
N ARG A 141 9.99 1.15 12.75
CA ARG A 141 10.19 0.55 14.07
C ARG A 141 10.07 1.60 15.18
N LEU A 142 10.74 2.74 15.02
CA LEU A 142 10.70 3.84 15.99
C LEU A 142 9.30 4.47 16.08
N SER A 143 8.62 4.64 14.95
CA SER A 143 7.23 5.11 14.90
C SER A 143 6.30 4.16 15.66
N THR A 144 6.43 2.85 15.42
CA THR A 144 5.66 1.81 16.10
C THR A 144 5.92 1.81 17.60
N GLU A 145 7.18 1.89 18.04
CA GLU A 145 7.55 1.99 19.45
C GLU A 145 6.92 3.22 20.12
N MET A 146 6.95 4.38 19.46
CA MET A 146 6.33 5.59 19.98
C MET A 146 4.81 5.45 20.14
N ILE A 147 4.12 4.87 19.15
CA ILE A 147 2.67 4.67 19.23
C ILE A 147 2.34 3.69 20.37
N LEU A 148 3.11 2.62 20.55
CA LEU A 148 2.91 1.67 21.66
C LEU A 148 3.10 2.35 23.03
N LEU A 149 4.12 3.18 23.20
CA LEU A 149 4.34 3.93 24.45
C LEU A 149 3.15 4.84 24.77
N VAL A 150 2.66 5.58 23.78
CA VAL A 150 1.48 6.45 23.92
C VAL A 150 0.22 5.64 24.28
N ASN A 151 0.13 4.37 23.86
CA ASN A 151 -0.96 3.46 24.18
C ASN A 151 -0.75 2.67 25.49
N GLY A 152 0.20 3.07 26.33
CA GLY A 152 0.38 2.54 27.69
C GLY A 152 1.21 1.26 27.78
N TYR A 153 1.88 0.84 26.70
CA TYR A 153 2.77 -0.32 26.74
C TYR A 153 4.03 0.04 27.52
N SER A 154 4.46 -0.83 28.45
CA SER A 154 5.69 -0.55 29.21
C SER A 154 6.93 -0.69 28.31
N PRO A 155 7.97 0.17 28.47
CA PRO A 155 9.20 0.08 27.68
C PRO A 155 9.86 -1.30 27.75
N LYS A 156 9.81 -1.95 28.92
CA LYS A 156 10.34 -3.31 29.12
C LYS A 156 9.62 -4.35 28.27
N PHE A 157 8.29 -4.26 28.18
CA PHE A 157 7.48 -5.16 27.36
C PHE A 157 7.80 -4.98 25.88
N ILE A 158 7.87 -3.72 25.42
CA ILE A 158 8.20 -3.39 24.03
C ILE A 158 9.59 -3.94 23.66
N GLN A 159 10.62 -3.59 24.44
CA GLN A 159 12.00 -4.01 24.15
C GLN A 159 12.16 -5.53 24.18
N HIS A 160 11.49 -6.22 25.10
CA HIS A 160 11.51 -7.68 25.16
C HIS A 160 11.01 -8.29 23.84
N HIS A 161 9.87 -7.83 23.34
CA HIS A 161 9.28 -8.37 22.12
C HIS A 161 10.03 -7.95 20.86
N ILE A 162 10.50 -6.69 20.76
CA ILE A 162 11.33 -6.24 19.63
C ILE A 162 12.60 -7.11 19.52
N LYS A 163 13.29 -7.32 20.65
CA LYS A 163 14.51 -8.13 20.67
C LYS A 163 14.26 -9.56 20.18
N ASN A 164 13.18 -10.19 20.63
CA ASN A 164 12.85 -11.56 20.23
C ASN A 164 12.47 -11.70 18.74
N ILE A 165 12.14 -10.60 18.07
CA ILE A 165 11.78 -10.59 16.64
C ILE A 165 13.01 -10.36 15.76
N LEU A 166 13.96 -9.53 16.23
CA LEU A 166 15.12 -9.09 15.45
C LEU A 166 16.40 -9.89 15.73
N CYS A 167 16.43 -10.70 16.79
CA CYS A 167 17.58 -11.53 17.17
C CYS A 167 17.36 -13.01 16.87
#